data_AF-A0A3M1HTG5-F1
#
_entry.id   AF-A0A3M1HTG5-F1
#
_cell.length_a   1.000
_cell.length_b   1.000
_cell.length_c   1.000
_cell.angle_alpha   90.00
_cell.angle_beta   90.00
_cell.angle_gamma   90.00
#
_symmetry.space_group_name_H-M   'P 1'
#
loop_
_entity.id
_entity.type
_entity.pdbx_description
1 polymer ?
#
loop_
_entity_poly.entity_id
_entity_poly.type
_entity_poly.pdbx_seq_one_letter_code
_entity_poly.pdbx_strand_id
1 'polypeptide(L)' 'MKKTGVLGFRCMGCQKEYSLEPFRYTCPECGENLDCLFDYKEIQKHWTKKDLRESKEVTLWRYLP' A
#
# COMPACT_ATOMS: atom_id res chain seq x y z
N MET A 1 -1.77 13.38 -11.67
CA MET A 1 -1.18 12.08 -11.32
C MET A 1 -1.97 11.51 -10.16
N LYS A 2 -2.56 10.32 -10.29
CA LYS A 2 -3.27 9.65 -9.19
C LYS A 2 -2.26 9.44 -8.07
N LYS A 3 -2.41 10.17 -6.96
CA LYS A 3 -1.57 9.97 -5.78
C LYS A 3 -1.99 8.64 -5.15
N THR A 4 -1.22 7.60 -5.40
CA THR A 4 -1.40 6.29 -4.77
C THR A 4 -0.98 6.38 -3.30
N GLY A 5 -1.78 5.81 -2.39
CA GLY A 5 -1.39 5.67 -0.97
C GLY A 5 -0.23 4.70 -0.73
N VAL A 6 0.49 4.29 -1.78
CA VAL A 6 1.61 3.36 -1.74
C VAL A 6 2.82 4.06 -2.35
N LEU A 7 3.95 3.99 -1.65
CA LEU A 7 5.24 4.59 -1.99
C LEU A 7 6.12 3.65 -2.82
N GLY A 8 5.97 2.34 -2.60
CA GLY A 8 6.80 1.31 -3.20
C GLY A 8 6.65 -0.02 -2.47
N PHE A 9 7.67 -0.86 -2.62
CA PHE A 9 7.72 -2.17 -1.99
C PHE A 9 8.97 -2.33 -1.14
N ARG A 10 8.92 -3.16 -0.10
CA ARG A 10 10.08 -3.58 0.69
C ARG A 10 10.14 -5.10 0.77
N CYS A 11 11.30 -5.67 0.50
CA CYS A 11 11.50 -7.11 0.65
C CYS A 11 11.49 -7.52 2.12
N MET A 12 10.69 -8.54 2.45
CA MET A 12 10.61 -9.08 3.81
C MET A 12 11.88 -9.84 4.25
N GLY A 13 12.66 -10.35 3.30
CA GLY A 13 13.94 -11.01 3.56
C GLY A 13 15.11 -10.02 3.65
N CYS A 14 15.52 -9.48 2.50
CA CYS A 14 16.73 -8.63 2.40
C CYS A 14 16.51 -7.14 2.70
N GLN A 15 15.28 -6.71 3.01
CA GLN A 15 14.91 -5.32 3.36
C GLN A 15 15.17 -4.27 2.26
N LYS A 16 15.59 -4.66 1.06
CA LYS A 16 15.71 -3.75 -0.09
C LYS A 16 14.34 -3.17 -0.48
N GLU A 17 14.35 -1.89 -0.86
CA GLU A 17 13.16 -1.18 -1.33
C GLU A 17 13.14 -1.08 -2.85
N TYR A 18 11.94 -1.10 -3.42
CA TYR A 18 11.70 -1.06 -4.86
C TYR A 18 10.59 -0.06 -5.20
N SER A 19 10.68 0.55 -6.38
CA SER A 19 9.60 1.36 -6.96
C SER A 19 8.37 0.52 -7.28
N LEU A 20 7.21 1.17 -7.35
CA LEU A 20 5.95 0.55 -7.78
C LEU A 20 6.02 0.00 -9.22
N GLU A 21 6.77 0.69 -10.08
CA GLU A 21 6.96 0.33 -11.47
C GLU A 21 8.45 0.03 -11.77
N PRO A 22 8.76 -1.07 -12.46
CA PRO A 22 7.84 -2.13 -12.87
C PRO A 22 7.35 -2.96 -11.66
N PHE A 23 6.10 -3.39 -11.72
CA PHE A 23 5.51 -4.24 -10.69
C PHE A 23 6.22 -5.59 -10.62
N ARG A 24 6.48 -6.07 -9.39
CA ARG A 24 7.13 -7.36 -9.13
C ARG A 24 6.36 -8.10 -8.03
N TYR A 25 6.14 -9.39 -8.22
CA TYR A 25 5.54 -10.25 -7.19
C TYR A 25 6.56 -10.66 -6.10
N THR A 26 7.83 -10.80 -6.48
CA THR A 26 8.91 -11.27 -5.59
C THR A 26 10.17 -10.41 -5.72
N CYS A 27 11.02 -10.49 -4.71
CA CYS A 27 12.29 -9.80 -4.66
C CYS A 27 13.25 -10.35 -5.74
N PRO A 28 13.78 -9.51 -6.64
CA PRO A 28 14.70 -9.94 -7.69
C PRO A 28 16.06 -10.42 -7.14
N GLU A 29 16.38 -10.11 -5.89
CA GLU A 29 17.69 -10.35 -5.29
C GLU A 29 17.73 -11.64 -4.46
N CYS A 30 16.65 -11.95 -3.74
CA CYS A 30 16.61 -13.08 -2.82
C CYS A 30 15.36 -13.97 -2.96
N GLY A 31 14.47 -13.69 -3.91
CA GLY A 31 13.28 -14.49 -4.20
C GLY A 31 12.13 -14.36 -3.20
N GLU A 32 12.35 -13.72 -2.05
CA GLU A 32 11.34 -13.53 -1.00
C GLU A 32 10.23 -12.55 -1.38
N ASN A 33 9.15 -12.58 -0.60
CA ASN A 33 7.98 -11.71 -0.81
C ASN A 33 8.30 -10.22 -0.59
N LEU A 34 7.58 -9.39 -1.35
CA LEU A 34 7.58 -7.94 -1.25
C LEU A 34 6.33 -7.46 -0.48
N ASP A 35 6.52 -6.55 0.47
CA ASP A 35 5.46 -5.89 1.21
C ASP A 35 5.26 -4.45 0.72
N CYS A 36 4.04 -3.93 0.77
CA CYS A 36 3.70 -2.57 0.32
C CYS A 36 4.11 -1.54 1.37
N LEU A 37 4.87 -0.53 0.95
CA LEU A 37 5.16 0.65 1.77
C LEU A 37 4.05 1.68 1.56
N PHE A 38 3.20 1.88 2.57
CA PHE A 38 2.09 2.84 2.50
C PHE A 38 2.49 4.27 2.91
N ASP A 39 1.98 5.27 2.20
CA ASP A 39 2.05 6.67 2.61
C ASP A 39 0.92 6.99 3.58
N TYR A 40 1.08 6.60 4.84
CA TYR A 40 0.09 6.88 5.88
C TYR A 40 -0.17 8.38 6.07
N LYS A 41 0.82 9.24 5.76
CA LYS A 41 0.67 10.70 5.91
C LYS A 41 -0.24 11.29 4.84
N GLU A 42 -0.22 10.76 3.63
CA GLU A 42 -1.17 11.14 2.58
C GLU A 42 -2.52 10.48 2.79
N ILE A 43 -2.57 9.18 3.11
CA ILE A 43 -3.81 8.43 3.35
C ILE A 43 -4.69 9.12 4.40
N GLN A 44 -4.11 9.53 5.53
CA GLN A 44 -4.87 10.17 6.62
C GLN A 44 -5.50 11.53 6.25
N LYS A 45 -5.10 12.14 5.13
CA LYS A 45 -5.71 13.40 4.64
C LYS A 45 -7.06 13.16 3.96
N HIS A 46 -7.30 11.95 3.50
CA HIS A 46 -8.45 11.60 2.67
C HIS A 46 -9.31 10.48 3.26
N TRP A 47 -8.78 9.73 4.22
CA TRP A 47 -9.47 8.61 4.84
C TRP A 47 -9.27 8.58 6.36
N THR A 48 -10.37 8.39 7.09
CA THR A 48 -10.38 8.37 8.55
C THR A 48 -11.21 7.20 9.10
N LYS A 49 -10.99 6.89 10.38
CA LYS A 49 -11.81 5.93 11.13
C LYS A 49 -13.29 6.37 11.26
N LYS A 50 -13.60 7.65 11.05
CA LYS A 50 -14.98 8.13 11.03
C LYS A 50 -15.65 7.70 9.72
N ASP A 51 -14.98 7.92 8.59
CA ASP A 51 -15.47 7.51 7.27
C ASP A 51 -15.77 6.01 7.23
N LEU A 52 -14.88 5.18 7.80
CA LEU A 52 -15.12 3.73 7.91
C LEU A 52 -16.34 3.39 8.75
N ARG A 53 -16.58 4.09 9.87
CA ARG A 53 -17.73 3.82 10.76
C ARG A 53 -19.05 4.23 10.12
N GLU A 54 -19.04 5.27 9.30
CA GLU A 54 -20.22 5.79 8.61
C GLU A 54 -20.47 5.11 7.25
N SER A 55 -19.48 4.36 6.75
CA SER A 55 -19.58 3.65 5.49
C SER A 55 -20.65 2.56 5.52
N LYS A 56 -21.55 2.61 4.53
CA LYS A 56 -22.53 1.56 4.26
C LYS A 56 -21.98 0.46 3.34
N GLU A 57 -20.75 0.63 2.86
CA GLU A 57 -20.09 -0.34 1.99
C GLU A 57 -19.69 -1.58 2.81
N VAL A 58 -20.14 -2.75 2.35
CA VAL A 58 -19.95 -4.04 3.04
C VAL A 58 -18.89 -4.92 2.38
N THR A 59 -18.28 -4.46 1.29
CA THR A 59 -17.16 -5.13 0.63
C THR A 59 -15.81 -4.66 1.20
N LEU A 60 -14.73 -5.30 0.73
CA LEU A 60 -13.35 -4.91 1.05
C LEU A 60 -13.04 -3.46 0.65
N TRP A 61 -13.77 -2.90 -0.32
CA TRP A 61 -13.52 -1.58 -0.86
C TRP A 61 -13.76 -0.44 0.12
N ARG A 62 -14.45 -0.68 1.25
CA ARG A 62 -14.62 0.31 2.32
C ARG A 62 -13.31 0.79 2.96
N TYR A 63 -12.20 0.08 2.73
CA TYR A 63 -10.87 0.41 3.24
C TYR A 63 -9.99 1.14 2.22
N LEU A 64 -10.47 1.39 1.00
CA LEU A 64 -9.73 2.21 0.05
C LEU A 64 -9.73 3.67 0.52
N PRO A 65 -8.56 4.32 0.61
CA PRO A 65 -8.45 5.75 0.80
C PRO A 65 -8.92 6.57 -0.40
#